data_AF-A0A966QTZ9-F1
#
_entry.id   AF-A0A966QTZ9-F1
#
_cell.length_a   1.000
_cell.length_b   1.000
_cell.length_c   1.000
_cell.angle_alpha   90.00
_cell.angle_beta   90.00
_cell.angle_gamma   90.00
#
_symmetry.space_group_name_H-M   'P 1'
#
loop_
_entity.id
_entity.type
_entity.pdbx_description
1 polymer ?
#
loop_
_entity_poly.entity_id
_entity_poly.type
_entity_poly.pdbx_seq_one_letter_code
_entity_poly.pdbx_strand_id
1 'polypeptide(L)'
;MKKGVKKKEHEKLDDATIERVITLLEDKTPISKKQACEILNISYNTTRLSSIIAEYKERQDRRKKGFERNRGKPLADHEITSIIEWYLSGVSISEIAESIYRSPAIVSKVLDNTGVPRRGKGDDIYKTSLLPEECIITEALPGQIVWSAKYHAAAEVIKLEPNPGINGEKVYRIYVLEPSQKGRRCGFYAAQRIEDLGSLEHLKKFISIDRLAG
;
A
#
# COMPACT_ATOMS: atom_id res chain seq x y z
N MET A 1 -0.54 20.48 -22.17
CA MET A 1 -0.66 19.95 -20.79
C MET A 1 -0.61 21.10 -19.80
N LYS A 2 -1.61 21.29 -18.93
CA LYS A 2 -1.53 22.28 -17.85
C LYS A 2 -0.39 21.87 -16.90
N LYS A 3 0.55 22.77 -16.60
CA LYS A 3 1.59 22.52 -15.59
C LYS A 3 0.90 22.45 -14.22
N GLY A 4 1.00 21.30 -13.54
CA GLY A 4 0.45 21.13 -12.19
C GLY A 4 1.08 22.09 -11.18
N VAL A 5 0.36 22.42 -10.11
CA VAL A 5 0.85 23.34 -9.08
C VAL A 5 1.98 22.68 -8.30
N LYS A 6 3.21 23.21 -8.46
CA LYS A 6 4.35 22.79 -7.65
C LYS A 6 4.23 23.33 -6.23
N LYS A 7 4.14 22.41 -5.26
CA LYS A 7 4.19 22.70 -3.82
C LYS A 7 5.61 23.15 -3.42
N LYS A 8 5.70 24.24 -2.67
CA LYS A 8 6.93 24.63 -1.97
C LYS A 8 6.91 24.07 -0.54
N GLU A 9 8.09 23.88 0.04
CA GLU A 9 8.26 23.21 1.34
C GLU A 9 7.45 23.83 2.48
N HIS A 10 7.36 25.16 2.53
CA HIS A 10 6.60 25.87 3.56
C HIS A 10 5.08 25.89 3.33
N GLU A 11 4.59 25.52 2.15
CA GLU A 11 3.16 25.65 1.81
C GLU A 11 2.33 24.50 2.39
N LYS A 12 1.16 24.82 2.92
CA LYS A 12 0.20 23.87 3.51
C LYS A 12 -0.81 23.40 2.46
N LEU A 13 -0.31 22.68 1.45
CA LEU A 13 -1.11 22.15 0.33
C LEU A 13 -1.47 20.68 0.50
N ASP A 14 -1.73 20.23 1.72
CA ASP A 14 -2.35 18.92 1.96
C ASP A 14 -3.86 18.97 1.69
N ASP A 15 -4.45 17.81 1.42
CA ASP A 15 -5.86 17.70 1.02
C ASP A 15 -6.83 18.27 2.07
N ALA A 16 -6.56 18.04 3.35
CA ALA A 16 -7.42 18.52 4.43
C ALA A 16 -7.38 20.05 4.54
N THR A 17 -6.21 20.67 4.42
CA THR A 17 -6.09 22.13 4.43
C THR A 17 -6.77 22.75 3.21
N ILE A 18 -6.60 22.17 2.01
CA ILE A 18 -7.24 22.67 0.80
C ILE A 18 -8.77 22.55 0.90
N GLU A 19 -9.28 21.41 1.37
CA GLU A 19 -10.72 21.20 1.59
C GLU A 19 -11.31 22.20 2.59
N ARG A 20 -10.59 22.46 3.70
CA ARG A 20 -10.98 23.48 4.67
C ARG A 20 -11.08 24.87 4.03
N VAL A 21 -10.10 25.23 3.20
CA VAL A 21 -10.09 26.53 2.50
C VAL A 21 -11.23 26.64 1.50
N ILE A 22 -11.53 25.58 0.75
CA ILE A 22 -12.67 25.56 -0.16
C ILE A 22 -13.98 25.75 0.62
N THR A 23 -14.16 25.00 1.72
CA THR A 23 -15.34 25.10 2.58
C THR A 23 -15.53 26.52 3.09
N LEU A 24 -14.47 27.16 3.60
CA LEU A 24 -14.52 28.54 4.11
C LEU A 24 -14.76 29.59 3.02
N LEU A 25 -14.39 29.32 1.77
CA LEU A 25 -14.65 30.21 0.63
C LEU A 25 -16.07 30.05 0.07
N GLU A 26 -16.70 28.90 0.27
CA GLU A 26 -18.04 28.57 -0.21
C GLU A 26 -19.13 28.66 0.88
N ASP A 27 -18.73 28.99 2.11
CA ASP A 27 -19.63 29.22 3.23
C ASP A 27 -20.62 30.37 2.97
N LYS A 28 -21.70 30.44 3.76
CA LYS A 28 -22.63 31.58 3.77
C LYS A 28 -21.93 32.88 4.16
N THR A 29 -20.89 32.79 4.99
CA THR A 29 -20.00 33.92 5.31
C THR A 29 -18.58 33.61 4.84
N PRO A 30 -18.26 33.82 3.54
CA PRO A 30 -16.96 33.48 2.98
C PRO A 30 -15.81 34.25 3.60
N ILE A 31 -14.67 33.57 3.79
CA ILE A 31 -13.40 34.26 4.07
C ILE A 31 -12.90 35.01 2.83
N SER A 32 -12.04 36.01 3.04
CA SER A 32 -11.38 36.68 1.92
C SER A 32 -10.35 35.78 1.24
N LYS A 33 -10.09 36.02 -0.05
CA LYS A 33 -9.00 35.33 -0.79
C LYS A 33 -7.63 35.55 -0.15
N LYS A 34 -7.44 36.66 0.57
CA LYS A 34 -6.22 36.94 1.33
C LYS A 34 -6.07 36.00 2.51
N GLN A 35 -7.12 35.85 3.33
CA GLN A 35 -7.16 34.88 4.43
C GLN A 35 -7.00 33.44 3.93
N ALA A 36 -7.59 33.09 2.79
CA ALA A 36 -7.40 31.79 2.16
C ALA A 36 -5.92 31.52 1.81
N CYS A 37 -5.23 32.50 1.22
CA CYS A 37 -3.79 32.39 0.94
C CYS A 37 -2.96 32.25 2.22
N GLU A 38 -3.31 32.98 3.28
CA GLU A 38 -2.64 32.88 4.58
C GLU A 38 -2.79 31.48 5.21
N ILE A 39 -3.98 30.87 5.16
CA ILE A 39 -4.20 29.50 5.65
C ILE A 39 -3.33 28.48 4.93
N LEU A 40 -3.22 28.59 3.60
CA LEU A 40 -2.37 27.71 2.77
C LEU A 40 -0.87 28.02 2.90
N ASN A 41 -0.52 29.07 3.65
CA ASN A 41 0.84 29.61 3.74
C ASN A 41 1.45 29.91 2.35
N ILE A 42 0.65 30.53 1.47
CA ILE A 42 1.10 31.00 0.15
C ILE A 42 1.07 32.53 0.11
N SER A 43 1.90 33.13 -0.74
CA SER A 43 1.81 34.57 -1.03
C SER A 43 0.43 34.91 -1.60
N TYR A 44 -0.08 36.12 -1.32
CA TYR A 44 -1.36 36.58 -1.85
C TYR A 44 -1.34 36.66 -3.38
N ASN A 45 -1.78 35.59 -4.03
CA ASN A 45 -1.83 35.42 -5.47
C ASN A 45 -3.11 34.68 -5.83
N THR A 46 -4.09 35.44 -6.32
CA THR A 46 -5.43 34.94 -6.63
C THR A 46 -5.44 33.92 -7.76
N THR A 47 -4.53 34.02 -8.73
CA THR A 47 -4.36 33.04 -9.80
C THR A 47 -3.82 31.72 -9.28
N ARG A 48 -2.79 31.75 -8.41
CA ARG A 48 -2.25 30.54 -7.78
C ARG A 48 -3.30 29.85 -6.91
N LEU A 49 -4.02 30.61 -6.08
CA LEU A 49 -5.12 30.08 -5.26
C LEU A 49 -6.18 29.40 -6.12
N SER A 50 -6.61 30.04 -7.21
CA SER A 50 -7.62 29.48 -8.12
C SER A 50 -7.14 28.20 -8.79
N SER A 51 -5.87 28.14 -9.21
CA SER A 51 -5.27 26.92 -9.77
C SER A 51 -5.20 25.78 -8.77
N ILE A 52 -4.83 26.04 -7.52
CA ILE A 52 -4.79 25.02 -6.44
C ILE A 52 -6.19 24.43 -6.23
N ILE A 53 -7.19 25.30 -6.08
CA ILE A 53 -8.59 24.88 -5.87
C ILE A 53 -9.12 24.10 -7.07
N ALA A 54 -8.85 24.58 -8.29
CA ALA A 54 -9.30 23.91 -9.51
C ALA A 54 -8.67 22.52 -9.66
N GLU A 55 -7.36 22.38 -9.43
CA GLU A 55 -6.66 21.10 -9.50
C GLU A 55 -7.15 20.11 -8.44
N TYR A 56 -7.42 20.58 -7.22
CA TYR A 56 -8.02 19.76 -6.17
C TYR A 56 -9.42 19.27 -6.58
N LYS A 57 -10.30 20.17 -7.04
CA LYS A 57 -11.66 19.80 -7.46
C LYS A 57 -11.66 18.84 -8.65
N GLU A 58 -10.78 19.06 -9.64
CA GLU A 58 -10.64 18.15 -10.78
C GLU A 58 -10.18 16.76 -10.34
N ARG A 59 -9.25 16.68 -9.39
CA ARG A 59 -8.83 15.40 -8.81
C ARG A 59 -9.97 14.70 -8.05
N GLN A 60 -10.76 15.42 -7.26
CA GLN A 60 -11.91 14.87 -6.55
C GLN A 60 -13.00 14.38 -7.53
N ASP A 61 -13.27 15.15 -8.60
CA ASP A 61 -14.25 14.76 -9.63
C ASP A 61 -13.79 13.51 -10.41
N ARG A 62 -12.50 13.43 -10.78
CA ARG A 62 -11.93 12.21 -11.38
C ARG A 62 -12.07 11.00 -10.46
N ARG A 63 -11.80 11.18 -9.16
CA ARG A 63 -11.98 10.14 -8.15
C ARG A 63 -13.45 9.71 -8.11
N LYS A 64 -14.38 10.64 -7.91
CA LYS A 64 -15.82 10.37 -7.85
C LYS A 64 -16.32 9.62 -9.08
N LYS A 65 -15.98 10.08 -10.29
CA LYS A 65 -16.33 9.42 -11.55
C LYS A 65 -15.77 8.00 -11.67
N GLY A 66 -14.54 7.77 -11.20
CA GLY A 66 -13.94 6.43 -11.14
C GLY A 66 -14.73 5.49 -10.25
N PHE A 67 -15.08 5.94 -9.05
CA PHE A 67 -15.89 5.17 -8.09
C PHE A 67 -17.32 4.93 -8.61
N GLU A 68 -17.96 5.93 -9.21
CA GLU A 68 -19.28 5.80 -9.84
C GLU A 68 -19.28 4.80 -10.99
N ARG A 69 -18.26 4.85 -11.85
CA ARG A 69 -18.10 3.90 -12.96
C ARG A 69 -17.97 2.46 -12.47
N ASN A 70 -17.32 2.25 -11.33
CA ASN A 70 -17.06 0.92 -10.77
C ASN A 70 -18.14 0.46 -9.77
N ARG A 71 -19.08 1.33 -9.41
CA ARG A 71 -20.14 1.03 -8.45
C ARG A 71 -21.02 -0.10 -8.96
N GLY A 72 -21.23 -1.13 -8.12
CA GLY A 72 -22.07 -2.28 -8.44
C GLY A 72 -21.49 -3.24 -9.48
N LYS A 73 -20.34 -2.93 -10.08
CA LYS A 73 -19.67 -3.84 -11.02
C LYS A 73 -18.88 -4.91 -10.25
N PRO A 74 -18.85 -6.16 -10.72
CA PRO A 74 -17.95 -7.17 -10.19
C PRO A 74 -16.49 -6.73 -10.36
N LEU A 75 -15.58 -7.36 -9.62
CA LEU A 75 -14.15 -7.18 -9.86
C LEU A 75 -13.75 -7.96 -11.10
N ALA A 76 -12.94 -7.35 -11.96
CA ALA A 76 -12.28 -8.06 -13.03
C ALA A 76 -11.06 -8.82 -12.50
N ASP A 77 -10.67 -9.90 -13.19
CA ASP A 77 -9.56 -10.75 -12.75
C ASP A 77 -8.24 -9.98 -12.62
N HIS A 78 -7.97 -9.03 -13.52
CA HIS A 78 -6.79 -8.18 -13.45
C HIS A 78 -6.81 -7.26 -12.21
N GLU A 79 -7.98 -6.80 -11.74
CA GLU A 79 -8.08 -6.03 -10.50
C GLU A 79 -7.67 -6.90 -9.30
N ILE A 80 -8.07 -8.18 -9.29
CA ILE A 80 -7.70 -9.14 -8.24
C ILE A 80 -6.19 -9.38 -8.25
N THR A 81 -5.60 -9.67 -9.41
CA THR A 81 -4.15 -9.83 -9.57
C THR A 81 -3.41 -8.58 -9.08
N SER A 82 -3.81 -7.38 -9.50
CA SER A 82 -3.16 -6.13 -9.08
C SER A 82 -3.28 -5.88 -7.57
N ILE A 83 -4.44 -6.19 -6.95
CA ILE A 83 -4.61 -6.07 -5.50
C ILE A 83 -3.59 -6.95 -4.76
N ILE A 84 -3.45 -8.22 -5.18
CA ILE A 84 -2.55 -9.18 -4.52
C ILE A 84 -1.09 -8.76 -4.74
N GLU A 85 -0.69 -8.46 -5.98
CA GLU A 85 0.69 -8.05 -6.30
C GLU A 85 1.09 -6.80 -5.51
N TRP A 86 0.30 -5.72 -5.57
CA TRP A 86 0.61 -4.48 -4.86
C TRP A 86 0.63 -4.65 -3.34
N TYR A 87 -0.27 -5.47 -2.80
CA TYR A 87 -0.27 -5.77 -1.37
C TYR A 87 0.98 -6.56 -0.96
N LEU A 88 1.41 -7.56 -1.73
CA LEU A 88 2.64 -8.30 -1.41
C LEU A 88 3.90 -7.44 -1.58
N SER A 89 3.88 -6.47 -2.50
CA SER A 89 4.96 -5.48 -2.68
C SER A 89 5.03 -4.38 -1.61
N GLY A 90 4.12 -4.37 -0.63
CA GLY A 90 4.17 -3.43 0.49
C GLY A 90 3.22 -2.24 0.40
N VAL A 91 2.46 -2.07 -0.70
CA VAL A 91 1.48 -0.97 -0.83
C VAL A 91 0.34 -1.14 0.18
N SER A 92 -0.16 -0.04 0.75
CA SER A 92 -1.24 -0.10 1.76
C SER A 92 -2.61 -0.38 1.12
N ILE A 93 -3.53 -0.96 1.90
CA ILE A 93 -4.91 -1.24 1.44
C ILE A 93 -5.60 0.05 0.95
N SER A 94 -5.38 1.16 1.66
CA SER A 94 -5.97 2.46 1.31
C SER A 94 -5.44 2.97 -0.03
N GLU A 95 -4.13 2.91 -0.27
CA GLU A 95 -3.54 3.33 -1.53
C GLU A 95 -4.01 2.45 -2.70
N ILE A 96 -4.03 1.12 -2.52
CA ILE A 96 -4.54 0.18 -3.53
C ILE A 96 -5.98 0.53 -3.89
N ALA A 97 -6.84 0.69 -2.88
CA ALA A 97 -8.26 1.03 -3.05
C ALA A 97 -8.46 2.33 -3.83
N GLU A 98 -7.66 3.36 -3.54
CA GLU A 98 -7.68 4.62 -4.28
C GLU A 98 -7.23 4.46 -5.74
N SER A 99 -6.17 3.70 -5.99
CA SER A 99 -5.64 3.47 -7.33
C SER A 99 -6.61 2.71 -8.26
N ILE A 100 -7.39 1.77 -7.72
CA ILE A 100 -8.38 1.00 -8.50
C ILE A 100 -9.81 1.56 -8.42
N TYR A 101 -10.02 2.67 -7.72
CA TYR A 101 -11.33 3.28 -7.48
C TYR A 101 -12.36 2.30 -6.87
N ARG A 102 -11.95 1.53 -5.86
CA ARG A 102 -12.80 0.61 -5.08
C ARG A 102 -12.72 0.94 -3.59
N SER A 103 -13.68 0.47 -2.79
CA SER A 103 -13.62 0.71 -1.35
C SER A 103 -12.53 -0.16 -0.70
N PRO A 104 -11.88 0.31 0.39
CA PRO A 104 -10.92 -0.49 1.15
C PRO A 104 -11.50 -1.83 1.63
N ALA A 105 -12.80 -1.87 1.94
CA ALA A 105 -13.49 -3.09 2.34
C ALA A 105 -13.50 -4.16 1.24
N ILE A 106 -13.60 -3.76 -0.03
CA ILE A 106 -13.53 -4.70 -1.16
C ILE A 106 -12.12 -5.26 -1.30
N VAL A 107 -11.09 -4.41 -1.20
CA VAL A 107 -9.69 -4.84 -1.25
C VAL A 107 -9.41 -5.82 -0.10
N SER A 108 -9.86 -5.52 1.11
CA SER A 108 -9.76 -6.45 2.25
C SER A 108 -10.46 -7.78 1.95
N LYS A 109 -11.70 -7.76 1.46
CA LYS A 109 -12.44 -8.99 1.12
C LYS A 109 -11.71 -9.86 0.09
N VAL A 110 -11.07 -9.25 -0.90
CA VAL A 110 -10.26 -9.98 -1.89
C VAL A 110 -9.08 -10.68 -1.21
N LEU A 111 -8.36 -9.99 -0.34
CA LEU A 111 -7.22 -10.56 0.38
C LEU A 111 -7.64 -11.72 1.31
N ASP A 112 -8.78 -11.60 1.99
CA ASP A 112 -9.32 -12.69 2.83
C ASP A 112 -9.72 -13.90 1.98
N ASN A 113 -10.44 -13.68 0.88
CA ASN A 113 -10.91 -14.76 0.00
C ASN A 113 -9.78 -15.49 -0.73
N THR A 114 -8.61 -14.85 -0.87
CA THR A 114 -7.46 -15.41 -1.58
C THR A 114 -6.45 -16.04 -0.64
N GLY A 115 -6.63 -15.92 0.68
CA GLY A 115 -5.73 -16.47 1.68
C GLY A 115 -4.40 -15.72 1.76
N VAL A 116 -4.38 -14.41 1.45
CA VAL A 116 -3.17 -13.59 1.58
C VAL A 116 -2.95 -13.28 3.07
N PRO A 117 -1.77 -13.60 3.64
CA PRO A 117 -1.48 -13.27 5.04
C PRO A 117 -1.65 -11.78 5.35
N ARG A 118 -2.19 -11.47 6.53
CA ARG A 118 -2.46 -10.08 6.95
C ARG A 118 -1.24 -9.47 7.62
N ARG A 119 -1.04 -8.17 7.39
CA ARG A 119 -0.10 -7.35 8.18
C ARG A 119 -0.70 -6.99 9.53
N GLY A 120 0.12 -7.03 10.58
CA GLY A 120 -0.23 -6.51 11.91
C GLY A 120 -0.66 -5.03 11.88
N LYS A 121 -1.47 -4.61 12.86
CA LYS A 121 -1.90 -3.21 13.04
C LYS A 121 -1.49 -2.71 14.41
N GLY A 122 -1.13 -1.43 14.53
CA GLY A 122 -0.74 -0.83 15.81
C GLY A 122 0.41 -1.61 16.46
N ASP A 123 0.25 -2.00 17.72
CA ASP A 123 1.26 -2.75 18.47
C ASP A 123 1.49 -4.18 17.92
N ASP A 124 0.52 -4.75 17.19
CA ASP A 124 0.65 -6.07 16.59
C ASP A 124 1.64 -6.10 15.40
N ILE A 125 2.08 -4.93 14.92
CA ILE A 125 3.15 -4.82 13.92
C ILE A 125 4.45 -5.44 14.46
N TYR A 126 4.68 -5.35 15.77
CA TYR A 126 5.89 -5.89 16.41
C TYR A 126 5.75 -7.36 16.83
N LYS A 127 4.56 -7.95 16.66
CA LYS A 127 4.28 -9.34 16.99
C LYS A 127 4.30 -10.20 15.73
N THR A 128 4.75 -11.44 15.88
CA THR A 128 4.60 -12.45 14.83
C THR A 128 3.11 -12.74 14.65
N SER A 129 2.60 -12.57 13.42
CA SER A 129 1.21 -12.88 13.10
C SER A 129 0.99 -14.36 12.87
N LEU A 130 -0.23 -14.83 13.16
CA LEU A 130 -0.63 -16.19 12.80
C LEU A 130 -0.74 -16.30 11.28
N LEU A 131 -0.13 -17.35 10.72
CA LEU A 131 -0.24 -17.66 9.31
C LEU A 131 -1.60 -18.31 9.02
N PRO A 132 -2.23 -17.98 7.87
CA PRO A 132 -3.36 -18.77 7.37
C PRO A 132 -2.96 -20.23 7.18
N GLU A 133 -3.91 -21.17 7.34
CA GLU A 133 -3.64 -22.60 7.23
C GLU A 133 -3.04 -22.98 5.86
N GLU A 134 -3.49 -22.30 4.80
CA GLU A 134 -3.02 -22.51 3.42
C GLU A 134 -1.56 -22.10 3.22
N CYS A 135 -1.01 -21.28 4.13
CA CYS A 135 0.35 -20.80 4.07
C CYS A 135 1.31 -21.67 4.90
N ILE A 136 0.82 -22.60 5.72
CA ILE A 136 1.69 -23.38 6.62
C ILE A 136 2.59 -24.31 5.80
N ILE A 137 3.89 -24.28 6.10
CA ILE A 137 4.89 -25.13 5.45
C ILE A 137 5.82 -25.80 6.44
N THR A 138 6.36 -26.94 6.03
CA THR A 138 7.34 -27.73 6.79
C THR A 138 8.76 -27.53 6.28
N GLU A 139 8.92 -27.16 5.01
CA GLU A 139 10.21 -26.94 4.33
C GLU A 139 10.07 -25.83 3.28
N ALA A 140 11.15 -25.07 3.10
CA ALA A 140 11.25 -24.06 2.05
C ALA A 140 12.51 -24.27 1.21
N LEU A 141 12.42 -23.97 -0.09
CA LEU A 141 13.53 -24.12 -1.03
C LEU A 141 14.26 -22.79 -1.24
N PRO A 142 15.60 -22.80 -1.43
CA PRO A 142 16.32 -21.61 -1.88
C PRO A 142 15.73 -21.03 -3.17
N GLY A 143 15.56 -19.71 -3.23
CA GLY A 143 14.92 -18.97 -4.32
C GLY A 143 13.39 -18.88 -4.20
N GLN A 144 12.75 -19.61 -3.28
CA GLN A 144 11.30 -19.54 -3.09
C GLN A 144 10.90 -18.23 -2.41
N ILE A 145 9.83 -17.59 -2.92
CA ILE A 145 9.21 -16.45 -2.25
C ILE A 145 8.17 -16.93 -1.24
N VAL A 146 8.35 -16.48 -0.01
CA VAL A 146 7.55 -16.81 1.17
C VAL A 146 7.06 -15.54 1.85
N TRP A 147 6.10 -15.66 2.75
CA TRP A 147 5.68 -14.61 3.66
C TRP A 147 6.45 -14.70 4.98
N SER A 148 6.95 -13.57 5.47
CA SER A 148 7.46 -13.47 6.83
C SER A 148 6.36 -13.01 7.78
N ALA A 149 5.97 -13.87 8.72
CA ALA A 149 4.99 -13.53 9.76
C ALA A 149 5.50 -12.49 10.77
N LYS A 150 6.82 -12.37 10.93
CA LYS A 150 7.47 -11.41 11.84
C LYS A 150 7.58 -10.02 11.24
N TYR A 151 7.92 -9.95 9.95
CA TYR A 151 8.13 -8.67 9.25
C TYR A 151 6.89 -8.21 8.47
N HIS A 152 5.83 -9.03 8.41
CA HIS A 152 4.59 -8.73 7.70
C HIS A 152 4.83 -8.39 6.22
N ALA A 153 5.75 -9.11 5.58
CA ALA A 153 6.23 -8.83 4.24
C ALA A 153 6.62 -10.10 3.49
N ALA A 154 6.59 -10.03 2.15
CA ALA A 154 7.14 -11.07 1.30
C ALA A 154 8.68 -11.11 1.43
N ALA A 155 9.26 -12.31 1.33
CA ALA A 155 10.69 -12.54 1.46
C ALA A 155 11.16 -13.67 0.54
N GLU A 156 12.38 -13.59 0.05
CA GLU A 156 13.02 -14.68 -0.67
C GLU A 156 13.85 -15.55 0.27
N VAL A 157 13.69 -16.86 0.19
CA VAL A 157 14.52 -17.82 0.91
C VAL A 157 15.89 -17.89 0.24
N ILE A 158 16.95 -17.56 0.96
CA ILE A 158 18.31 -17.60 0.44
C ILE A 158 18.93 -18.98 0.65
N LYS A 159 18.85 -19.51 1.87
CA LYS A 159 19.39 -20.82 2.24
C LYS A 159 18.88 -21.28 3.59
N LEU A 160 18.96 -22.59 3.84
CA LEU A 160 18.87 -23.16 5.18
C LEU A 160 20.18 -22.85 5.93
N GLU A 161 20.07 -22.38 7.17
CA GLU A 161 21.25 -22.19 8.01
C GLU A 161 21.74 -23.55 8.55
N PRO A 162 23.07 -23.78 8.58
CA PRO A 162 23.64 -25.07 8.98
C PRO A 162 23.49 -25.35 10.48
N ASN A 163 23.36 -24.28 11.28
CA ASN A 163 23.17 -24.38 12.72
C ASN A 163 21.66 -24.29 13.00
N PRO A 164 21.03 -25.37 13.49
CA PRO A 164 19.63 -25.31 13.86
C PRO A 164 19.42 -24.38 15.06
N GLY A 165 18.17 -23.93 15.23
CA GLY A 165 17.78 -23.14 16.39
C GLY A 165 17.96 -23.90 17.72
N ILE A 166 17.68 -23.22 18.83
CA ILE A 166 17.87 -23.71 20.21
C ILE A 166 17.29 -25.12 20.44
N ASN A 167 16.22 -25.50 19.72
CA ASN A 167 15.54 -26.79 19.84
C ASN A 167 15.66 -27.71 18.61
N GLY A 168 16.65 -27.52 17.72
CA GLY A 168 16.73 -28.29 16.48
C GLY A 168 15.84 -27.77 15.34
N GLU A 169 15.18 -26.62 15.54
CA GLU A 169 14.28 -26.01 14.57
C GLU A 169 15.04 -25.55 13.32
N LYS A 170 14.43 -25.74 12.15
CA LYS A 170 14.98 -25.28 10.87
C LYS A 170 14.91 -23.76 10.80
N VAL A 171 16.06 -23.12 10.69
CA VAL A 171 16.19 -21.67 10.51
C VAL A 171 16.65 -21.38 9.09
N TYR A 172 15.94 -20.50 8.42
CA TYR A 172 16.25 -20.06 7.06
C TYR A 172 16.76 -18.64 7.08
N ARG A 173 17.79 -18.40 6.27
CA ARG A 173 18.18 -17.05 5.90
C ARG A 173 17.29 -16.59 4.77
N ILE A 174 16.67 -15.44 4.97
CA ILE A 174 15.74 -14.83 4.04
C ILE A 174 16.20 -13.42 3.67
N TYR A 175 15.70 -12.92 2.55
CA TYR A 175 15.79 -11.53 2.14
C TYR A 175 14.38 -10.94 2.13
N VAL A 176 14.06 -10.11 3.13
CA VAL A 176 12.75 -9.48 3.28
C VAL A 176 12.65 -8.33 2.28
N LEU A 177 11.58 -8.33 1.48
CA LEU A 177 11.36 -7.34 0.43
C LEU A 177 10.71 -6.08 1.02
N GLU A 178 11.24 -4.92 0.63
CA GLU A 178 10.69 -3.62 0.98
C GLU A 178 10.23 -2.86 -0.28
N PRO A 179 9.16 -2.06 -0.17
CA PRO A 179 8.69 -1.25 -1.30
C PRO A 179 9.79 -0.31 -1.80
N SER A 180 10.08 -0.39 -3.10
CA SER A 180 11.12 0.41 -3.77
C SER A 180 10.52 1.40 -4.74
N GLN A 181 10.97 2.66 -4.69
CA GLN A 181 10.45 3.72 -5.58
C GLN A 181 11.00 3.67 -7.02
N LYS A 182 11.95 2.78 -7.35
CA LYS A 182 12.67 2.81 -8.66
C LYS A 182 12.93 1.44 -9.29
N GLY A 183 12.12 0.43 -8.99
CA GLY A 183 12.30 -0.92 -9.55
C GLY A 183 13.66 -1.53 -9.21
N ARG A 184 14.26 -1.09 -8.10
CA ARG A 184 15.45 -1.70 -7.53
C ARG A 184 15.01 -2.60 -6.41
N ARG A 185 15.50 -3.83 -6.38
CA ARG A 185 15.34 -4.70 -5.23
C ARG A 185 15.85 -4.01 -3.96
N CYS A 186 14.94 -3.77 -3.02
CA CYS A 186 15.21 -3.16 -1.72
C CYS A 186 14.72 -4.11 -0.62
N GLY A 187 15.40 -4.08 0.52
CA GLY A 187 15.18 -5.04 1.57
C GLY A 187 16.42 -5.32 2.40
N PHE A 188 16.29 -6.25 3.33
CA PHE A 188 17.35 -6.64 4.25
C PHE A 188 17.37 -8.15 4.47
N TYR A 189 18.54 -8.65 4.86
CA TYR A 189 18.68 -10.05 5.25
C TYR A 189 18.20 -10.26 6.68
N ALA A 190 17.46 -11.34 6.90
CA ALA A 190 17.05 -11.79 8.22
C ALA A 190 17.20 -13.31 8.33
N ALA A 191 17.14 -13.83 9.55
CA ALA A 191 17.03 -15.26 9.82
C ALA A 191 15.74 -15.53 10.58
N GLN A 192 14.97 -16.52 10.14
CA GLN A 192 13.69 -16.88 10.74
C GLN A 192 13.47 -18.38 10.79
N ARG A 193 12.66 -18.82 11.75
CA ARG A 193 12.22 -20.21 11.87
C ARG A 193 11.20 -20.51 10.78
N ILE A 194 11.16 -21.77 10.36
CA ILE A 194 10.17 -22.22 9.36
C ILE A 194 8.72 -21.97 9.80
N GLU A 195 8.43 -22.05 11.10
CA GLU A 195 7.10 -21.79 11.68
C GLU A 195 6.61 -20.35 11.47
N ASP A 196 7.55 -19.41 11.33
CA ASP A 196 7.26 -17.99 11.06
C ASP A 196 7.22 -17.67 9.56
N LEU A 197 7.43 -18.68 8.69
CA LEU A 197 7.44 -18.53 7.24
C LEU A 197 6.20 -19.19 6.63
N GLY A 198 5.51 -18.42 5.78
CA GLY A 198 4.33 -18.89 5.06
C GLY A 198 4.62 -19.11 3.58
N SER A 199 4.17 -20.22 3.00
CA SER A 199 4.11 -20.37 1.55
C SER A 199 3.10 -19.40 0.94
N LEU A 200 3.42 -18.93 -0.25
CA LEU A 200 2.51 -18.16 -1.10
C LEU A 200 2.06 -18.95 -2.33
N GLU A 201 2.35 -20.25 -2.41
CA GLU A 201 2.14 -21.05 -3.62
C GLU A 201 0.67 -21.14 -4.08
N HIS A 202 -0.28 -21.11 -3.15
CA HIS A 202 -1.71 -21.06 -3.47
C HIS A 202 -2.09 -19.81 -4.27
N LEU A 203 -1.28 -18.75 -4.22
CA LEU A 203 -1.47 -17.52 -5.00
C LEU A 203 -0.96 -17.62 -6.43
N LYS A 204 -0.21 -18.67 -6.81
CA LYS A 204 0.25 -18.90 -8.19
C LYS A 204 -0.92 -18.99 -9.20
N LYS A 205 -2.13 -19.32 -8.72
CA LYS A 205 -3.36 -19.31 -9.52
C LYS A 205 -3.83 -17.91 -9.93
N PHE A 206 -3.37 -16.86 -9.22
CA PHE A 206 -3.77 -15.47 -9.47
C PHE A 206 -2.63 -14.60 -10.00
N ILE A 207 -1.39 -14.86 -9.54
CA ILE A 207 -0.24 -14.00 -9.80
C ILE A 207 1.01 -14.82 -10.13
N SER A 208 1.96 -14.18 -10.83
CA SER A 208 3.30 -14.73 -11.02
C SER A 208 4.18 -14.29 -9.86
N ILE A 209 4.33 -15.15 -8.84
CA ILE A 209 5.04 -14.83 -7.59
C ILE A 209 6.48 -14.37 -7.82
N ASP A 210 7.16 -14.93 -8.82
CA ASP A 210 8.55 -14.59 -9.15
C ASP A 210 8.74 -13.11 -9.50
N ARG A 211 7.67 -12.40 -9.91
CA ARG A 211 7.71 -10.95 -10.16
C ARG A 211 7.98 -10.13 -8.91
N LEU A 212 7.74 -10.67 -7.72
CA LEU A 212 8.02 -10.00 -6.45
C LEU A 212 9.51 -9.96 -6.14
N ALA A 213 10.30 -10.88 -6.70
CA ALA A 213 11.75 -11.00 -6.46
C ALA A 213 12.62 -10.07 -7.33
N GLY A 214 11.99 -9.38 -8.31
CA GLY A 214 12.61 -8.58 -9.36
C GLY A 214 13.34 -7.32 -8.89
#